data_AF-A0AAV5I297-F1
#
_entry.id   AF-A0AAV5I297-F1
#
_cell.length_a   1.000
_cell.length_b   1.000
_cell.length_c   1.000
_cell.angle_alpha   90.00
_cell.angle_beta   90.00
_cell.angle_gamma   90.00
#
_symmetry.space_group_name_H-M   'P 1'
#
loop_
_entity.id
_entity.type
_entity.pdbx_description
1 polymer ?
#
loop_
_entity_poly.entity_id
_entity_poly.type
_entity_poly.pdbx_seq_one_letter_code
_entity_poly.pdbx_strand_id
1 'polypeptide(L)'
;MFDLVNVFEVFLPQLLLYPNPSDPLNGEAAALMMRDRAAYEQRVKEYCEKHAKPEDVGTAGKEESSDEELSEDGEYASDDDETIPGNPDP
;
A
#
# COMPACT_ATOMS: atom_id res chain seq x y z
N MET A 1 -19.21 -23.10 -13.15
CA MET A 1 -19.86 -21.89 -12.60
C MET A 1 -19.18 -21.59 -11.28
N PHE A 2 -18.67 -20.37 -11.08
CA PHE A 2 -18.02 -20.02 -9.81
C PHE A 2 -19.10 -19.59 -8.82
N ASP A 3 -19.10 -20.21 -7.65
CA ASP A 3 -19.91 -19.79 -6.51
C ASP A 3 -19.15 -18.71 -5.73
N LEU A 4 -19.86 -17.72 -5.19
CA LEU A 4 -19.28 -16.73 -4.29
C LEU A 4 -18.69 -17.38 -3.04
N VAL A 5 -19.27 -18.50 -2.59
CA VAL A 5 -18.73 -19.31 -1.50
C VAL A 5 -17.28 -19.72 -1.77
N ASN A 6 -16.95 -20.02 -3.04
CA ASN A 6 -15.60 -20.44 -3.41
C ASN A 6 -14.55 -19.33 -3.21
N VAL A 7 -14.94 -18.05 -3.16
CA VAL A 7 -14.02 -16.94 -2.87
C VAL A 7 -13.39 -17.11 -1.50
N PHE A 8 -14.23 -17.40 -0.50
CA PHE A 8 -13.80 -17.53 0.89
C PHE A 8 -13.26 -18.93 1.21
N GLU A 9 -13.83 -19.98 0.60
CA GLU A 9 -13.43 -21.36 0.91
C GLU A 9 -12.23 -21.85 0.11
N VAL A 10 -11.99 -21.30 -1.08
CA VAL A 10 -10.95 -21.81 -2.00
C VAL A 10 -9.97 -20.72 -2.39
N PHE A 11 -10.44 -19.61 -2.98
CA PHE A 11 -9.54 -18.64 -3.61
C PHE A 11 -8.69 -17.87 -2.62
N LEU A 12 -9.29 -17.29 -1.57
CA LEU A 12 -8.54 -16.50 -0.58
C LEU A 12 -7.54 -17.37 0.20
N PRO A 13 -7.92 -18.56 0.73
CA PRO A 13 -6.95 -19.43 1.40
C PRO A 13 -5.78 -19.82 0.50
N GLN A 14 -6.04 -20.15 -0.77
CA GLN A 14 -4.98 -20.49 -1.71
C GLN A 14 -4.07 -19.31 -2.03
N LEU A 15 -4.63 -18.12 -2.27
CA LEU A 15 -3.86 -16.91 -2.57
C LEU A 15 -2.96 -16.50 -1.40
N LEU A 16 -3.46 -16.58 -0.17
CA LEU A 16 -2.68 -16.24 1.04
C LEU A 16 -1.56 -17.25 1.30
N LEU A 17 -1.77 -18.52 0.97
CA LEU A 17 -0.75 -19.56 1.13
C LEU A 17 0.33 -19.48 0.03
N TYR A 18 -0.09 -19.13 -1.18
CA TYR A 18 0.74 -19.07 -2.38
C TYR A 18 0.52 -17.76 -3.15
N PRO A 19 1.05 -16.63 -2.64
CA PRO A 19 0.95 -15.37 -3.36
C PRO A 19 1.79 -15.41 -4.64
N ASN A 20 1.40 -14.60 -5.63
CA ASN A 20 2.12 -14.45 -6.90
C ASN A 20 3.06 -13.24 -6.84
N PRO A 21 4.39 -13.42 -6.68
CA PRO A 21 5.32 -12.30 -6.66
C PRO A 21 5.71 -11.79 -8.05
N SER A 22 5.33 -12.48 -9.13
CA SER A 22 5.71 -12.11 -10.50
C SER A 22 4.92 -10.93 -11.05
N ASP A 23 3.74 -10.66 -10.51
CA ASP A 23 2.92 -9.50 -10.85
C ASP A 23 2.32 -8.89 -9.58
N PRO A 24 3.14 -8.18 -8.78
CA PRO A 24 2.74 -7.79 -7.44
C PRO A 24 2.00 -6.46 -7.42
N LEU A 25 0.86 -6.42 -6.72
CA LEU A 25 0.22 -5.15 -6.36
C LEU A 25 0.99 -4.43 -5.23
N ASN A 26 1.56 -5.20 -4.29
CA ASN A 26 2.46 -4.69 -3.24
C ASN A 26 3.90 -5.13 -3.55
N GLY A 27 4.66 -4.23 -4.18
CA GLY A 27 6.04 -4.49 -4.58
C GLY A 27 6.99 -4.73 -3.40
N GLU A 28 6.79 -4.06 -2.25
CA GLU A 28 7.63 -4.26 -1.06
C GLU A 28 7.46 -5.68 -0.50
N ALA A 29 6.22 -6.13 -0.36
CA ALA A 29 5.90 -7.46 0.13
C ALA A 29 6.44 -8.56 -0.80
N ALA A 30 6.30 -8.37 -2.12
CA ALA A 30 6.82 -9.32 -3.11
C ALA A 30 8.35 -9.37 -3.11
N ALA A 31 9.03 -8.22 -3.09
CA ALA A 31 10.49 -8.16 -3.01
C ALA A 31 11.01 -8.81 -1.73
N LEU A 32 10.36 -8.56 -0.59
CA LEU A 32 10.72 -9.17 0.68
C LEU A 32 10.52 -10.69 0.64
N MET A 33 9.39 -11.16 0.12
CA MET A 33 9.11 -12.60 -0.02
C MET A 33 10.12 -13.31 -0.94
N MET A 34 10.53 -12.67 -2.05
CA MET A 34 11.51 -13.25 -2.98
C MET A 34 12.93 -13.28 -2.40
N ARG A 35 13.30 -12.26 -1.60
CA ARG A 35 14.65 -12.15 -1.02
C ARG A 35 14.81 -12.94 0.28
N ASP A 36 13.82 -12.85 1.16
CA ASP A 36 13.83 -13.44 2.50
C ASP A 36 12.40 -13.83 2.94
N ARG A 37 12.07 -15.10 2.69
CA ARG A 37 10.79 -15.72 3.07
C ARG A 37 10.53 -15.63 4.57
N ALA A 38 11.54 -15.81 5.42
CA ALA A 38 11.35 -15.84 6.87
C ALA A 38 11.03 -14.45 7.42
N ALA A 39 11.72 -13.41 6.91
CA ALA A 39 11.40 -12.03 7.25
C ALA A 39 10.01 -11.61 6.77
N TYR A 40 9.59 -12.06 5.57
CA TYR A 40 8.23 -11.87 5.09
C TYR A 40 7.20 -12.49 6.04
N GLU A 41 7.38 -13.76 6.44
CA GLU A 41 6.47 -14.45 7.36
C GLU A 41 6.39 -13.78 8.73
N GLN A 42 7.52 -13.29 9.25
CA GLN A 42 7.55 -12.52 10.49
C GLN A 42 6.77 -11.21 10.36
N ARG A 43 6.97 -10.47 9.27
CA ARG A 43 6.24 -9.23 9.00
C ARG A 43 4.74 -9.46 8.84
N VAL A 44 4.34 -10.54 8.17
CA VAL A 44 2.92 -10.91 8.03
C VAL A 44 2.30 -11.16 9.41
N LYS A 45 2.98 -11.89 10.31
CA LYS A 45 2.50 -12.13 11.68
C LYS A 45 2.33 -10.83 12.45
N GLU A 46 3.30 -9.92 12.40
CA GLU A 46 3.22 -8.62 13.07
C GLU A 46 2.06 -7.77 12.54
N TYR A 47 1.80 -7.80 11.23
CA TYR A 47 0.66 -7.09 10.64
C TYR A 47 -0.67 -7.73 11.04
N CYS A 48 -0.76 -9.06 11.09
CA CYS A 48 -1.96 -9.74 11.59
C CYS A 48 -2.23 -9.39 13.06
N GLU A 49 -1.19 -9.36 13.89
CA GLU A 49 -1.33 -8.95 15.29
C GLU A 49 -1.73 -7.49 15.45
N LYS A 50 -1.37 -6.59 14.54
CA LYS A 50 -1.72 -5.17 14.62
C LYS A 50 -3.08 -4.83 14.04
N HIS A 51 -3.54 -5.59 13.04
CA HIS A 51 -4.64 -5.15 12.16
C HIS A 51 -5.73 -6.22 11.89
N ALA A 52 -5.51 -7.47 12.26
CA ALA A 52 -6.40 -8.58 11.90
C ALA A 52 -6.76 -9.44 13.12
N LYS A 53 -6.93 -8.81 14.29
CA LYS A 53 -7.37 -9.51 15.48
C LYS A 53 -8.89 -9.69 15.49
N PRO A 54 -9.43 -10.70 16.21
CA PRO A 54 -10.87 -10.86 16.34
C PRO A 54 -11.57 -9.64 16.98
N GLU A 55 -10.85 -8.85 17.78
CA GLU A 55 -11.35 -7.59 18.36
C GLU A 55 -11.57 -6.48 17.31
N ASP A 56 -10.87 -6.54 16.18
CA ASP A 56 -11.05 -5.61 15.05
C ASP A 56 -12.25 -6.02 14.16
N VAL A 57 -12.61 -7.30 14.19
CA VAL A 57 -13.73 -7.88 13.43
C VAL A 57 -15.04 -7.67 14.21
N GLY A 58 -15.45 -6.40 14.36
CA GLY A 58 -16.66 -6.03 15.10
C GLY A 58 -16.83 -4.54 15.40
N THR A 59 -15.79 -3.74 15.20
CA THR A 59 -15.77 -2.28 15.43
C THR A 59 -16.15 -1.46 14.20
N ALA A 60 -16.94 -2.02 13.27
CA ALA A 60 -17.55 -1.28 12.15
C ALA A 60 -18.65 -0.27 12.60
N GLY A 61 -18.47 0.36 13.76
CA GLY A 61 -19.39 1.34 14.34
C GLY A 61 -18.71 2.40 15.22
N LYS A 62 -17.38 2.52 15.23
CA LYS A 62 -16.73 3.72 15.78
C LYS A 62 -15.66 4.23 14.83
N GLU A 63 -16.07 5.22 14.06
CA GLU A 63 -15.20 6.16 13.40
C GLU A 63 -14.28 6.81 14.43
N GLU A 64 -12.99 6.54 14.34
CA GLU A 64 -11.95 7.45 14.80
C GLU A 64 -11.17 7.78 13.52
N SER A 65 -11.79 8.59 12.66
CA SER A 65 -11.10 9.29 11.58
C SER A 65 -10.06 10.19 12.24
N SER A 66 -8.86 9.66 12.47
CA SER A 66 -7.71 10.43 12.91
C SER A 66 -7.25 11.28 11.74
N ASP A 67 -7.88 12.45 11.63
CA ASP A 67 -7.50 13.58 10.79
C ASP A 67 -6.15 14.12 11.31
N GLU A 68 -5.05 13.45 10.96
CA GLU A 68 -3.71 13.96 11.16
C GLU A 68 -3.38 14.91 10.00
N GLU A 69 -3.85 16.15 10.16
CA GLU A 69 -3.32 17.43 9.65
C GLU A 69 -2.22 17.26 8.57
N LEU A 70 -2.62 17.32 7.30
CA LEU A 70 -1.71 17.56 6.17
C LEU A 70 -1.01 18.91 6.40
N SER A 71 0.27 18.84 6.78
CA SER A 71 1.14 20.01 6.86
C SER A 71 1.35 20.56 5.45
N GLU A 72 0.70 21.69 5.15
CA GLU A 72 1.02 22.56 4.01
C GLU A 72 2.39 23.21 4.26
N ASP A 73 3.47 22.48 3.97
CA ASP A 73 4.78 23.06 3.69
C ASP A 73 5.22 22.62 2.30
N GLY A 74 4.93 23.49 1.34
CA GLY A 74 5.12 23.26 -0.08
C GLY A 74 4.92 24.58 -0.78
N GLU A 75 5.77 25.55 -0.44
CA GLU A 75 6.00 26.78 -1.20
C GLU A 75 6.08 26.45 -2.70
N TYR A 76 4.97 26.69 -3.38
CA TYR A 76 4.87 26.62 -4.82
C TYR A 76 5.79 27.71 -5.37
N ALA A 77 6.93 27.32 -5.91
CA ALA A 77 7.66 28.17 -6.82
C ALA A 77 6.72 28.44 -8.01
N SER A 78 6.07 29.61 -7.98
CA SER A 78 5.22 30.12 -9.05
C SER A 78 6.11 30.38 -10.27
N ASP A 79 6.06 29.46 -11.22
CA ASP A 79 6.53 29.67 -12.59
C ASP A 79 5.48 30.54 -13.29
N ASP A 80 5.74 31.84 -13.39
CA ASP A 80 5.02 32.74 -14.30
C ASP A 80 6.00 33.78 -14.88
N ASP A 81 6.34 33.50 -16.15
CA ASP A 81 6.66 34.39 -17.28
C ASP A 81 6.97 35.87 -16.99
N GLU A 82 8.20 36.32 -17.28
CA GLU A 82 8.50 37.69 -17.72
C GLU A 82 9.85 37.72 -18.49
N THR A 83 10.04 38.72 -19.34
CA THR A 83 10.71 38.64 -20.65
C THR A 83 12.08 39.37 -20.75
N ILE A 84 12.88 39.08 -21.82
CA ILE A 84 13.95 39.90 -22.50
C ILE A 84 15.37 39.95 -21.84
N PRO A 85 16.55 40.15 -22.52
CA PRO A 85 16.97 40.19 -23.96
C PRO A 85 18.14 39.22 -24.33
N GLY A 86 18.49 39.18 -25.62
CA GLY A 86 19.40 38.19 -26.20
C GLY A 86 20.91 38.41 -26.10
N ASN A 87 21.62 37.44 -26.66
CA ASN A 87 23.03 37.54 -27.00
C ASN A 87 23.29 36.71 -28.29
N PRO A 88 23.46 37.33 -29.46
CA PRO A 88 24.01 36.63 -30.62
C PRO A 88 25.54 36.51 -30.47
N ASP A 89 26.03 35.28 -30.61
CA ASP A 89 27.46 34.91 -30.58
C ASP A 89 28.14 35.24 -31.93
N PRO A 90 29.39 35.75 -31.92
CA PRO A 90 30.38 35.43 -32.95
C PRO A 90 31.60 34.66 -32.43
#